data_AF-A0A959FFW3-F1
#
_entry.id   AF-A0A959FFW3-F1
#
_cell.length_a   1.000
_cell.length_b   1.000
_cell.length_c   1.000
_cell.angle_alpha   90.00
_cell.angle_beta   90.00
_cell.angle_gamma   90.00
#
_symmetry.space_group_name_H-M   'P 1'
#
loop_
_entity.id
_entity.type
_entity.pdbx_description
1 polymer ?
#
loop_
_entity_poly.entity_id
_entity_poly.type
_entity_poly.pdbx_seq_one_letter_code
_entity_poly.pdbx_strand_id
1 'polypeptide(L)'
;MDVLFFAYAQDKNDPLPALREEDDRVNQFLTPRALQNHFIVHRDSYTTREKIKEFLILYANHLCIFSYSGHAGKDRLFLGTDEAAAAGLAQLLGRCSNLKLVVLNGCSTSGQVQLLLEHGIRVVVATNAPVGDQKAKDFAIAFYQALSQGDQVMAAFDAGIGAVELSSKIEKIDRGFGFIEESRQDEPVWGIYYQHKEDIEYRLSEEKRKPQNISFQPNTHLVATLITQLEDYSEDLMILAAREKKGKWVNPAKKRVAMLNCLPAPVAEHLRKLISPIFEPTEGYDKLSMLRLRQMSTTFIVMMELLSFTMLAQLWELFLKGRQLQVPPLSRQVIRTFLQRGGTGTNGYDFIQLIEAVKKIFASDTSSTGVDFFVPELQQIDTLTREDDVFLSSHFFLTTLYQRLEAEAIFEDEVPELCMQAEEALSTIFAELNFIARYTLASISDIDIQKYRHTPTPSFRHNIVRLIDLLGGLDRSDLVLERFTDNRSILLVKEEGSGGQFAELNLSPFIIDKNAFEQEEVSQEVSDIYFFKHFDPHRNDYVFYRVYKPEETLRASAQEYPIVFEQLNAFYELLDLHQKADRSNLS
;
A
#
# COMPACT_ATOMS: atom_id res chain seq x y z
N MET A 1 -17.68 8.07 -8.15
CA MET A 1 -18.50 8.50 -6.99
C MET A 1 -18.01 9.86 -6.54
N ASP A 2 -18.83 10.75 -5.99
CA ASP A 2 -18.33 12.01 -5.42
C ASP A 2 -17.42 11.70 -4.24
N VAL A 3 -16.22 12.24 -4.24
CA VAL A 3 -15.21 12.06 -3.19
C VAL A 3 -15.06 13.35 -2.42
N LEU A 4 -15.12 13.25 -1.10
CA LEU A 4 -14.82 14.31 -0.16
C LEU A 4 -13.47 13.98 0.47
N PHE A 5 -12.43 14.74 0.11
CA PHE A 5 -11.09 14.55 0.66
C PHE A 5 -10.85 15.52 1.81
N PHE A 6 -10.64 14.99 3.01
CA PHE A 6 -10.26 15.71 4.21
C PHE A 6 -8.79 15.42 4.56
N ALA A 7 -7.96 16.45 4.42
CA ALA A 7 -6.53 16.43 4.70
C ALA A 7 -6.24 17.19 6.01
N TYR A 8 -5.94 16.46 7.08
CA TYR A 8 -5.56 17.03 8.37
C TYR A 8 -4.03 16.98 8.53
N ALA A 9 -3.43 18.11 8.86
CA ALA A 9 -1.99 18.23 9.09
C ALA A 9 -1.64 18.01 10.58
N GLN A 10 -2.01 16.85 11.13
CA GLN A 10 -1.63 16.50 12.50
C GLN A 10 -0.13 16.16 12.58
N ASP A 11 0.56 16.68 13.58
CA ASP A 11 1.93 16.26 13.89
C ASP A 11 1.91 15.00 14.77
N LYS A 12 2.77 14.01 14.44
CA LYS A 12 2.86 12.76 15.20
C LYS A 12 3.55 12.93 16.56
N ASN A 13 4.46 13.90 16.66
CA ASN A 13 5.26 14.18 17.84
C ASN A 13 4.60 15.26 18.72
N ASP A 14 3.85 16.19 18.13
CA ASP A 14 3.13 17.24 18.86
C ASP A 14 1.67 17.40 18.36
N PRO A 15 0.78 16.44 18.68
CA PRO A 15 -0.57 16.46 18.15
C PRO A 15 -1.42 17.57 18.76
N LEU A 16 -2.10 18.34 17.91
CA LEU A 16 -3.09 19.35 18.28
C LEU A 16 -4.40 18.66 18.71
N PRO A 17 -4.82 18.76 19.99
CA PRO A 17 -6.02 18.08 20.47
C PRO A 17 -7.31 18.58 19.79
N ALA A 18 -7.38 19.88 19.50
CA ALA A 18 -8.53 20.49 18.83
C ALA A 18 -8.68 19.98 17.39
N LEU A 19 -7.57 19.79 16.66
CA LEU A 19 -7.58 19.24 15.30
C LEU A 19 -8.01 17.77 15.29
N ARG A 20 -7.58 16.99 16.28
CA ARG A 20 -8.03 15.60 16.44
C ARG A 20 -9.54 15.52 16.71
N GLU A 21 -10.04 16.40 17.57
CA GLU A 21 -11.48 16.46 17.88
C GLU A 21 -12.30 16.93 16.67
N GLU A 22 -11.81 17.92 15.91
CA GLU A 22 -12.40 18.31 14.62
C GLU A 22 -12.53 17.10 13.70
N ASP A 23 -11.42 16.41 13.48
CA ASP A 23 -11.32 15.25 12.60
C ASP A 23 -12.31 14.14 12.99
N ASP A 24 -12.32 13.73 14.27
CA ASP A 24 -13.21 12.69 14.76
C ASP A 24 -14.70 13.08 14.64
N ARG A 25 -15.05 14.34 14.90
CA ARG A 25 -16.45 14.82 14.86
C ARG A 25 -16.95 15.01 13.43
N VAL A 26 -16.14 15.56 12.54
CA VAL A 26 -16.49 15.69 11.12
C VAL A 26 -16.72 14.31 10.51
N ASN A 27 -15.83 13.35 10.79
CA ASN A 27 -16.01 11.97 10.34
C ASN A 27 -17.32 11.35 10.88
N GLN A 28 -17.67 11.60 12.15
CA GLN A 28 -18.92 11.14 12.75
C GLN A 28 -20.17 11.67 12.00
N PHE A 29 -20.18 12.93 11.56
CA PHE A 29 -21.33 13.51 10.85
C PHE A 29 -21.49 12.99 9.43
N LEU A 30 -20.39 12.72 8.73
CA LEU A 30 -20.41 12.27 7.34
C LEU A 30 -20.66 10.76 7.21
N THR A 31 -20.23 9.97 8.19
CA THR A 31 -20.33 8.50 8.19
C THR A 31 -21.73 7.99 7.83
N PRO A 32 -22.85 8.47 8.43
CA PRO A 32 -24.18 7.94 8.11
C PRO A 32 -24.57 8.06 6.63
N ARG A 33 -24.16 9.13 5.95
CA ARG A 33 -24.44 9.34 4.52
C ARG A 33 -23.43 8.61 3.64
N ALA A 34 -22.20 8.48 4.08
CA ALA A 34 -21.21 7.61 3.43
C ALA A 34 -21.67 6.15 3.42
N LEU A 35 -22.20 5.64 4.56
CA LEU A 35 -22.80 4.29 4.68
C LEU A 35 -24.04 4.09 3.78
N GLN A 36 -24.67 5.18 3.32
CA GLN A 36 -25.80 5.17 2.40
C GLN A 36 -25.40 5.36 0.93
N ASN A 37 -24.10 5.38 0.64
CA ASN A 37 -23.51 5.57 -0.69
C ASN A 37 -23.86 6.88 -1.37
N HIS A 38 -24.02 7.95 -0.58
CA HIS A 38 -24.19 9.30 -1.11
C HIS A 38 -22.86 9.88 -1.63
N PHE A 39 -21.73 9.55 -0.99
CA PHE A 39 -20.38 9.99 -1.35
C PHE A 39 -19.32 9.15 -0.61
N ILE A 40 -18.07 9.20 -1.08
CA ILE A 40 -16.92 8.60 -0.39
C ILE A 40 -16.27 9.68 0.47
N VAL A 41 -15.97 9.37 1.72
CA VAL A 41 -15.14 10.21 2.58
C VAL A 41 -13.72 9.64 2.57
N HIS A 42 -12.79 10.37 1.97
CA HIS A 42 -11.37 10.07 2.07
C HIS A 42 -10.78 10.95 3.18
N ARG A 43 -10.42 10.35 4.31
CA ARG A 43 -9.89 11.02 5.50
C ARG A 43 -8.42 10.64 5.67
N ASP A 44 -7.53 11.63 5.71
CA ASP A 44 -6.14 11.43 6.12
C ASP A 44 -5.79 12.35 7.30
N SER A 45 -5.65 11.75 8.49
CA SER A 45 -5.35 12.46 9.73
C SER A 45 -3.91 12.97 9.81
N TYR A 46 -2.99 12.42 9.01
CA TYR A 46 -1.55 12.73 9.02
C TYR A 46 -1.08 12.94 7.59
N THR A 47 -1.68 13.93 6.93
CA THR A 47 -1.46 14.17 5.50
C THR A 47 -0.08 14.78 5.24
N THR A 48 0.56 14.37 4.15
CA THR A 48 1.81 14.96 3.65
C THR A 48 1.60 15.59 2.27
N ARG A 49 2.61 16.29 1.75
CA ARG A 49 2.52 16.93 0.42
C ARG A 49 2.36 15.88 -0.68
N GLU A 50 3.12 14.80 -0.59
CA GLU A 50 3.14 13.69 -1.54
C GLU A 50 1.77 13.01 -1.57
N LYS A 51 1.20 12.70 -0.41
CA LYS A 51 -0.16 12.17 -0.30
C LYS A 51 -1.21 13.10 -0.90
N ILE A 52 -1.15 14.42 -0.61
CA ILE A 52 -2.09 15.37 -1.24
C ILE A 52 -1.95 15.33 -2.77
N LYS A 53 -0.73 15.36 -3.31
CA LYS A 53 -0.51 15.25 -4.77
C LYS A 53 -1.14 13.96 -5.31
N GLU A 54 -0.84 12.84 -4.69
CA GLU A 54 -1.33 11.51 -5.08
C GLU A 54 -2.86 11.42 -5.05
N PHE A 55 -3.50 11.87 -3.97
CA PHE A 55 -4.95 11.81 -3.82
C PHE A 55 -5.69 12.76 -4.76
N LEU A 56 -5.14 13.94 -5.03
CA LEU A 56 -5.72 14.85 -6.01
C LEU A 56 -5.64 14.27 -7.43
N ILE A 57 -4.59 13.51 -7.75
CA ILE A 57 -4.48 12.78 -9.02
C ILE A 57 -5.48 11.62 -9.05
N LEU A 58 -5.50 10.79 -8.00
CA LEU A 58 -6.38 9.62 -7.89
C LEU A 58 -7.87 10.00 -8.01
N TYR A 59 -8.27 11.09 -7.35
CA TYR A 59 -9.65 11.53 -7.33
C TYR A 59 -9.96 12.63 -8.36
N ALA A 60 -9.07 12.93 -9.31
CA ALA A 60 -9.26 14.08 -10.22
C ALA A 60 -10.65 14.14 -10.89
N ASN A 61 -11.19 13.00 -11.31
CA ASN A 61 -12.49 12.92 -11.97
C ASN A 61 -13.69 12.80 -11.01
N HIS A 62 -13.46 12.75 -9.70
CA HIS A 62 -14.43 12.35 -8.70
C HIS A 62 -14.45 13.26 -7.47
N LEU A 63 -13.40 14.06 -7.26
CA LEU A 63 -13.27 14.95 -6.13
C LEU A 63 -14.29 16.08 -6.23
N CYS A 64 -15.12 16.22 -5.20
CA CYS A 64 -16.16 17.26 -5.11
C CYS A 64 -15.89 18.25 -3.98
N ILE A 65 -15.27 17.78 -2.88
CA ILE A 65 -14.82 18.63 -1.79
C ILE A 65 -13.38 18.31 -1.47
N PHE A 66 -12.55 19.35 -1.34
CA PHE A 66 -11.24 19.27 -0.71
C PHE A 66 -11.24 20.14 0.54
N SER A 67 -10.98 19.54 1.70
CA SER A 67 -10.86 20.24 2.98
C SER A 67 -9.45 20.06 3.51
N TYR A 68 -8.82 21.17 3.86
CA TYR A 68 -7.56 21.20 4.57
C TYR A 68 -7.74 21.83 5.96
N SER A 69 -7.24 21.16 6.99
CA SER A 69 -7.23 21.67 8.36
C SER A 69 -5.85 21.51 9.00
N GLY A 70 -5.29 22.61 9.50
CA GLY A 70 -3.97 22.62 10.12
C GLY A 70 -3.27 23.98 10.05
N HIS A 71 -1.97 24.01 10.34
CA HIS A 71 -1.20 25.24 10.23
C HIS A 71 -1.12 25.69 8.76
N ALA A 72 -1.30 26.99 8.51
CA ALA A 72 -1.17 27.59 7.20
C ALA A 72 -0.56 28.99 7.29
N GLY A 73 -0.04 29.46 6.16
CA GLY A 73 0.38 30.84 5.97
C GLY A 73 -0.12 31.37 4.62
N LYS A 74 0.20 32.64 4.33
CA LYS A 74 -0.33 33.37 3.17
C LYS A 74 -0.17 32.64 1.83
N ASP A 75 0.97 31.99 1.61
CA ASP A 75 1.33 31.36 0.34
C ASP A 75 1.65 29.85 0.44
N ARG A 76 1.44 29.24 1.62
CA ARG A 76 1.81 27.83 1.89
C ARG A 76 0.89 27.15 2.91
N LEU A 77 0.70 25.85 2.76
CA LEU A 77 0.11 24.97 3.79
C LEU A 77 1.22 24.20 4.48
N PHE A 78 1.16 24.05 5.80
CA PHE A 78 2.15 23.31 6.59
C PHE A 78 1.64 21.90 6.90
N LEU A 79 2.34 20.89 6.39
CA LEU A 79 1.93 19.47 6.42
C LEU A 79 2.87 18.68 7.34
N GLY A 80 2.83 18.99 8.64
CA GLY A 80 3.83 18.51 9.60
C GLY A 80 5.20 19.17 9.35
N THR A 81 6.18 18.40 8.88
CA THR A 81 7.52 18.90 8.56
C THR A 81 7.67 19.44 7.13
N ASP A 82 6.66 19.25 6.28
CA ASP A 82 6.67 19.66 4.87
C ASP A 82 5.82 20.90 4.61
N GLU A 83 6.09 21.58 3.50
CA GLU A 83 5.30 22.71 3.03
C GLU A 83 4.75 22.43 1.62
N ALA A 84 3.46 22.70 1.42
CA ALA A 84 2.83 22.72 0.10
C ALA A 84 2.65 24.17 -0.38
N ALA A 85 3.24 24.49 -1.52
CA ALA A 85 3.08 25.81 -2.15
C ALA A 85 1.66 25.97 -2.70
N ALA A 86 1.02 27.11 -2.40
CA ALA A 86 -0.33 27.42 -2.86
C ALA A 86 -0.49 27.35 -4.39
N ALA A 87 0.58 27.73 -5.12
CA ALA A 87 0.66 27.67 -6.57
C ALA A 87 0.40 26.26 -7.15
N GLY A 88 1.16 25.27 -6.64
CA GLY A 88 1.04 23.89 -7.09
C GLY A 88 -0.28 23.25 -6.67
N LEU A 89 -0.76 23.58 -5.45
CA LEU A 89 -2.05 23.07 -4.97
C LEU A 89 -3.21 23.56 -5.84
N ALA A 90 -3.27 24.85 -6.16
CA ALA A 90 -4.32 25.40 -7.02
C ALA A 90 -4.28 24.78 -8.42
N GLN A 91 -3.08 24.54 -8.96
CA GLN A 91 -2.92 23.87 -10.26
C GLN A 91 -3.47 22.44 -10.26
N LEU A 92 -3.22 21.67 -9.20
CA LEU A 92 -3.73 20.30 -9.08
C LEU A 92 -5.24 20.27 -8.83
N LEU A 93 -5.75 21.11 -7.94
CA LEU A 93 -7.18 21.24 -7.68
C LEU A 93 -7.94 21.71 -8.92
N GLY A 94 -7.36 22.61 -9.72
CA GLY A 94 -7.96 23.06 -10.99
C GLY A 94 -8.09 21.95 -12.05
N ARG A 95 -7.35 20.84 -11.93
CA ARG A 95 -7.53 19.65 -12.78
C ARG A 95 -8.70 18.77 -12.33
N CYS A 96 -9.22 18.99 -11.12
CA CYS A 96 -10.33 18.23 -10.58
C CYS A 96 -11.67 18.76 -11.11
N SER A 97 -12.10 18.26 -12.27
CA SER A 97 -13.25 18.80 -13.02
C SER A 97 -14.58 18.85 -12.25
N ASN A 98 -14.73 17.98 -11.25
CA ASN A 98 -15.94 17.89 -10.42
C ASN A 98 -15.85 18.65 -9.09
N LEU A 99 -14.71 19.30 -8.79
CA LEU A 99 -14.47 20.00 -7.54
C LEU A 99 -15.43 21.19 -7.42
N LYS A 100 -16.22 21.22 -6.33
CA LYS A 100 -17.21 22.27 -6.06
C LYS A 100 -16.76 23.19 -4.93
N LEU A 101 -16.20 22.62 -3.87
CA LEU A 101 -15.86 23.35 -2.66
C LEU A 101 -14.45 23.03 -2.20
N VAL A 102 -13.68 24.08 -1.93
CA VAL A 102 -12.41 24.01 -1.21
C VAL A 102 -12.55 24.71 0.14
N VAL A 103 -12.15 24.05 1.22
CA VAL A 103 -12.10 24.64 2.57
C VAL A 103 -10.66 24.66 3.06
N LEU A 104 -10.13 25.84 3.34
CA LEU A 104 -8.78 26.05 3.87
C LEU A 104 -8.87 26.55 5.32
N ASN A 105 -9.06 25.61 6.25
CA ASN A 105 -9.20 25.87 7.69
C ASN A 105 -7.82 25.92 8.36
N GLY A 106 -7.07 26.98 8.06
CA GLY A 106 -5.76 27.27 8.66
C GLY A 106 -5.48 28.77 8.60
N CYS A 107 -4.53 29.27 9.39
CA CYS A 107 -4.27 30.72 9.53
C CYS A 107 -3.91 31.42 8.20
N SER A 108 -4.54 32.57 7.95
CA SER A 108 -4.18 33.52 6.90
C SER A 108 -4.15 32.91 5.48
N THR A 109 -5.14 32.10 5.11
CA THR A 109 -5.21 31.39 3.82
C THR A 109 -5.84 32.21 2.68
N SER A 110 -6.33 33.42 2.95
CA SER A 110 -6.98 34.27 1.95
C SER A 110 -6.10 34.68 0.77
N GLY A 111 -4.77 34.71 0.95
CA GLY A 111 -3.80 34.96 -0.14
C GLY A 111 -3.87 33.93 -1.27
N GLN A 112 -4.43 32.74 -1.01
CA GLN A 112 -4.54 31.65 -1.98
C GLN A 112 -5.87 31.68 -2.76
N VAL A 113 -6.87 32.41 -2.25
CA VAL A 113 -8.24 32.42 -2.78
C VAL A 113 -8.29 32.86 -4.23
N GLN A 114 -7.62 33.99 -4.56
CA GLN A 114 -7.65 34.51 -5.92
C GLN A 114 -7.11 33.48 -6.92
N LEU A 115 -6.00 32.82 -6.58
CA LEU A 115 -5.39 31.81 -7.42
C LEU A 115 -6.30 30.59 -7.62
N LEU A 116 -6.96 30.13 -6.56
CA LEU A 116 -7.90 29.01 -6.61
C LEU A 116 -9.10 29.34 -7.51
N LEU A 117 -9.66 30.54 -7.40
CA LEU A 117 -10.75 31.01 -8.26
C LEU A 117 -10.30 31.12 -9.73
N GLU A 118 -9.10 31.62 -10.00
CA GLU A 118 -8.52 31.71 -11.35
C GLU A 118 -8.34 30.33 -12.00
N HIS A 119 -8.13 29.28 -11.20
CA HIS A 119 -8.03 27.89 -11.66
C HIS A 119 -9.39 27.17 -11.81
N GLY A 120 -10.50 27.90 -11.75
CA GLY A 120 -11.83 27.33 -12.03
C GLY A 120 -12.54 26.74 -10.81
N ILE A 121 -12.01 26.91 -9.60
CA ILE A 121 -12.64 26.40 -8.38
C ILE A 121 -13.85 27.27 -8.04
N ARG A 122 -14.99 26.62 -7.83
CA ARG A 122 -16.30 27.30 -7.76
C ARG A 122 -16.54 28.03 -6.45
N VAL A 123 -16.23 27.37 -5.32
CA VAL A 123 -16.37 27.93 -3.98
C VAL A 123 -15.11 27.67 -3.16
N VAL A 124 -14.64 28.69 -2.46
CA VAL A 124 -13.50 28.63 -1.54
C VAL A 124 -13.92 29.24 -0.20
N VAL A 125 -13.74 28.50 0.89
CA VAL A 125 -13.84 28.99 2.27
C VAL A 125 -12.42 29.09 2.83
N ALA A 126 -12.04 30.26 3.31
CA ALA A 126 -10.68 30.54 3.80
C ALA A 126 -10.68 31.52 4.98
N THR A 127 -9.56 31.64 5.68
CA THR A 127 -9.40 32.60 6.77
C THR A 127 -8.62 33.84 6.33
N ASN A 128 -9.04 35.02 6.80
CA ASN A 128 -8.41 36.31 6.51
C ASN A 128 -7.43 36.78 7.58
N ALA A 129 -7.48 36.16 8.76
CA ALA A 129 -6.66 36.51 9.92
C ALA A 129 -6.23 35.24 10.66
N PRO A 130 -5.22 35.33 11.55
CA PRO A 130 -4.87 34.23 12.45
C PRO A 130 -6.08 33.76 13.26
N VAL A 131 -6.29 32.44 13.31
CA VAL A 131 -7.40 31.80 14.02
C VAL A 131 -6.85 30.93 15.14
N GLY A 132 -7.52 30.93 16.30
CA GLY A 132 -7.18 30.01 17.38
C GLY A 132 -7.77 28.62 17.13
N ASP A 133 -7.03 27.57 17.50
CA ASP A 133 -7.39 26.17 17.23
C ASP A 133 -8.81 25.81 17.66
N GLN A 134 -9.24 26.31 18.82
CA GLN A 134 -10.58 26.06 19.35
C GLN A 134 -11.68 26.68 18.45
N LYS A 135 -11.47 27.90 17.93
CA LYS A 135 -12.41 28.53 17.01
C LYS A 135 -12.44 27.83 15.65
N ALA A 136 -11.28 27.41 15.15
CA ALA A 136 -11.17 26.67 13.89
C ALA A 136 -11.91 25.33 13.96
N LYS A 137 -11.75 24.60 15.07
CA LYS A 137 -12.49 23.39 15.37
C LYS A 137 -14.00 23.65 15.42
N ASP A 138 -14.43 24.65 16.20
CA ASP A 138 -15.86 24.93 16.39
C ASP A 138 -16.55 25.35 15.08
N PHE A 139 -15.86 26.14 14.25
CA PHE A 139 -16.31 26.47 12.89
C PHE A 139 -16.52 25.20 12.05
N ALA A 140 -15.48 24.35 11.94
CA ALA A 140 -15.51 23.16 11.09
C ALA A 140 -16.57 22.14 11.55
N ILE A 141 -16.71 21.92 12.86
CA ILE A 141 -17.74 21.03 13.42
C ILE A 141 -19.14 21.50 13.00
N ALA A 142 -19.46 22.78 13.22
CA ALA A 142 -20.79 23.31 12.87
C ALA A 142 -21.02 23.33 11.36
N PHE A 143 -20.00 23.72 10.58
CA PHE A 143 -20.05 23.75 9.12
C PHE A 143 -20.35 22.37 8.52
N TYR A 144 -19.56 21.36 8.88
CA TYR A 144 -19.75 20.01 8.33
C TYR A 144 -20.96 19.29 8.91
N GLN A 145 -21.38 19.62 10.13
CA GLN A 145 -22.66 19.14 10.66
C GLN A 145 -23.82 19.63 9.80
N ALA A 146 -23.88 20.93 9.49
CA ALA A 146 -24.91 21.50 8.63
C ALA A 146 -24.88 20.90 7.20
N LEU A 147 -23.71 20.82 6.57
CA LEU A 147 -23.57 20.18 5.25
C LEU A 147 -24.04 18.71 5.26
N SER A 148 -23.68 17.96 6.31
CA SER A 148 -24.10 16.55 6.44
C SER A 148 -25.62 16.41 6.51
N GLN A 149 -26.32 17.40 7.06
CA GLN A 149 -27.78 17.43 7.20
C GLN A 149 -28.52 17.88 5.92
N GLY A 150 -27.79 18.24 4.86
CA GLY A 150 -28.38 18.64 3.57
C GLY A 150 -28.46 20.15 3.35
N ASP A 151 -27.88 20.95 4.24
CA ASP A 151 -27.84 22.40 4.07
C ASP A 151 -26.98 22.81 2.87
N GLN A 152 -27.29 23.98 2.32
CA GLN A 152 -26.48 24.62 1.27
C GLN A 152 -25.16 25.10 1.87
N VAL A 153 -24.12 25.20 1.05
CA VAL A 153 -22.80 25.69 1.49
C VAL A 153 -22.89 27.04 2.22
N MET A 154 -23.71 27.98 1.73
CA MET A 154 -23.90 29.27 2.42
C MET A 154 -24.50 29.11 3.82
N ALA A 155 -25.56 28.31 3.96
CA ALA A 155 -26.22 28.08 5.25
C ALA A 155 -25.29 27.34 6.24
N ALA A 156 -24.50 26.40 5.74
CA ALA A 156 -23.47 25.74 6.53
C ALA A 156 -22.36 26.70 6.96
N PHE A 157 -21.93 27.61 6.08
CA PHE A 157 -20.99 28.67 6.41
C PHE A 157 -21.52 29.57 7.53
N ASP A 158 -22.78 30.02 7.42
CA ASP A 158 -23.43 30.85 8.45
C ASP A 158 -23.54 30.11 9.79
N ALA A 159 -23.83 28.79 9.78
CA ALA A 159 -23.81 27.96 10.99
C ALA A 159 -22.41 27.90 11.64
N GLY A 160 -21.36 27.77 10.82
CA GLY A 160 -19.97 27.85 11.26
C GLY A 160 -19.62 29.18 11.92
N ILE A 161 -20.00 30.30 11.29
CA ILE A 161 -19.80 31.65 11.86
C ILE A 161 -20.54 31.80 13.19
N GLY A 162 -21.81 31.39 13.26
CA GLY A 162 -22.61 31.47 14.48
C GLY A 162 -22.02 30.68 15.65
N ALA A 163 -21.40 29.52 15.39
CA ALA A 163 -20.73 28.73 16.43
C ALA A 163 -19.50 29.46 17.01
N VAL A 164 -18.73 30.15 16.17
CA VAL A 164 -17.56 30.93 16.60
C VAL A 164 -17.96 32.21 17.36
N GLU A 165 -19.04 32.87 16.94
CA GLU A 165 -19.55 34.05 17.64
C GLU A 165 -20.07 33.69 19.03
N LEU A 166 -20.74 32.54 19.17
CA LEU A 166 -21.24 32.06 20.46
C LEU A 166 -20.12 31.72 21.46
N SER A 167 -18.99 31.19 20.97
CA SER A 167 -17.84 30.83 21.81
C SER A 167 -16.93 32.01 22.15
N SER A 168 -17.12 33.16 21.49
CA SER A 168 -16.39 34.39 21.77
C SER A 168 -16.96 35.07 23.03
N LYS A 169 -16.18 35.10 24.13
CA LYS A 169 -16.60 35.79 25.37
C LYS A 169 -17.07 37.22 25.07
N ILE A 170 -18.24 37.59 25.61
CA ILE A 170 -18.64 38.99 25.75
C ILE A 170 -17.66 39.64 26.72
N GLU A 171 -16.59 40.26 26.20
CA GLU A 171 -15.78 41.17 26.99
C GLU A 171 -16.62 42.41 27.28
N LYS A 172 -16.86 42.66 28.57
CA LYS A 172 -17.51 43.87 29.07
C LYS A 172 -16.76 45.09 28.53
N ILE A 173 -17.45 45.86 27.71
CA ILE A 173 -17.01 47.20 27.28
C ILE A 173 -16.95 48.08 28.53
N ASP A 174 -15.75 48.36 29.02
CA ASP A 174 -15.49 49.48 29.91
C ASP A 174 -15.38 50.76 29.07
N ARG A 175 -16.08 51.80 29.50
CA ARG A 175 -16.21 53.07 28.77
C ARG A 175 -14.96 53.91 29.01
N GLY A 176 -14.05 53.96 28.03
CA GLY A 176 -12.90 54.87 28.02
C GLY A 176 -12.78 55.59 26.69
N PHE A 177 -13.06 56.90 26.68
CA PHE A 177 -12.81 57.83 25.58
C PHE A 177 -11.30 57.91 25.24
N GLY A 178 -10.93 57.79 23.96
CA GLY A 178 -9.58 58.12 23.48
C GLY A 178 -9.33 57.67 22.05
N PHE A 179 -9.20 58.62 21.12
CA PHE A 179 -8.87 58.43 19.70
C PHE A 179 -7.48 57.81 19.50
N ILE A 180 -7.38 56.76 18.68
CA ILE A 180 -6.30 56.51 17.71
C ILE A 180 -6.91 55.76 16.50
N GLU A 181 -6.63 56.23 15.29
CA GLU A 181 -7.03 55.65 13.99
C GLU A 181 -6.20 54.40 13.59
N GLU A 182 -6.77 53.63 12.66
CA GLU A 182 -6.17 52.58 11.81
C GLU A 182 -6.04 51.13 12.35
N SER A 183 -7.17 50.42 12.35
CA SER A 183 -7.34 49.15 11.61
C SER A 183 -8.84 48.93 11.39
N ARG A 184 -9.28 48.55 10.18
CA ARG A 184 -10.68 48.12 9.99
C ARG A 184 -10.84 46.78 10.70
N GLN A 185 -11.35 46.81 11.93
CA GLN A 185 -11.57 45.67 12.82
C GLN A 185 -12.83 44.84 12.50
N ASP A 186 -13.54 45.13 11.40
CA ASP A 186 -14.89 44.61 11.13
C ASP A 186 -14.99 43.52 10.03
N GLU A 187 -13.88 43.00 9.50
CA GLU A 187 -13.95 41.88 8.54
C GLU A 187 -14.03 40.52 9.26
N PRO A 188 -14.97 39.63 8.88
CA PRO A 188 -15.10 38.31 9.49
C PRO A 188 -13.85 37.47 9.23
N VAL A 189 -13.46 36.71 10.27
CA VAL A 189 -12.24 35.91 10.29
C VAL A 189 -12.25 34.81 9.22
N TRP A 190 -13.40 34.20 8.95
CA TRP A 190 -13.63 33.33 7.80
C TRP A 190 -14.36 34.11 6.69
N GLY A 191 -13.94 33.88 5.45
CA GLY A 191 -14.61 34.37 4.25
C GLY A 191 -15.04 33.22 3.35
N ILE A 192 -16.15 33.42 2.65
CA ILE A 192 -16.62 32.55 1.56
C ILE A 192 -16.52 33.32 0.23
N TYR A 193 -15.88 32.69 -0.74
CA TYR A 193 -15.59 33.26 -2.05
C TYR A 193 -16.09 32.31 -3.13
N TYR A 194 -16.66 32.85 -4.21
CA TYR A 194 -17.28 32.04 -5.25
C TYR A 194 -17.22 32.70 -6.62
N GLN A 195 -17.30 31.90 -7.69
CA GLN A 195 -17.36 32.41 -9.06
C GLN A 195 -18.75 32.95 -9.41
N HIS A 196 -19.80 32.17 -9.11
CA HIS A 196 -21.18 32.52 -9.36
C HIS A 196 -22.04 32.34 -8.10
N LYS A 197 -23.09 33.14 -7.96
CA LYS A 197 -23.94 33.13 -6.75
C LYS A 197 -24.65 31.79 -6.57
N GLU A 198 -24.91 31.08 -7.65
CA GLU A 198 -25.53 29.75 -7.64
C GLU A 198 -24.58 28.67 -7.06
N ASP A 199 -23.26 28.90 -7.08
CA ASP A 199 -22.29 27.91 -6.60
C ASP A 199 -22.36 27.71 -5.07
N ILE A 200 -22.71 28.75 -4.31
CA ILE A 200 -22.90 28.65 -2.84
C ILE A 200 -24.23 28.00 -2.43
N GLU A 201 -25.11 27.72 -3.40
CA GLU A 201 -26.35 26.96 -3.20
C GLU A 201 -26.12 25.44 -3.30
N TYR A 202 -24.87 25.00 -3.58
CA TYR A 202 -24.47 23.60 -3.62
C TYR A 202 -24.83 22.87 -2.32
N ARG A 203 -25.25 21.61 -2.45
CA ARG A 203 -25.54 20.67 -1.36
C ARG A 203 -24.78 19.38 -1.63
N LEU A 204 -24.40 18.66 -0.57
CA LEU A 204 -23.90 17.29 -0.72
C LEU A 204 -24.97 16.42 -1.41
N SER A 205 -24.56 15.63 -2.40
CA SER A 205 -25.46 14.76 -3.16
C SER A 205 -26.30 13.86 -2.23
N GLU A 206 -27.60 13.79 -2.48
CA GLU A 206 -28.55 12.88 -1.83
C GLU A 206 -28.91 11.69 -2.74
N GLU A 207 -28.44 11.70 -4.00
CA GLU A 207 -28.72 10.62 -4.93
C GLU A 207 -27.90 9.39 -4.57
N LYS A 208 -28.58 8.32 -4.14
CA LYS A 208 -27.99 6.99 -4.10
C LYS A 208 -27.55 6.62 -5.51
N ARG A 209 -26.27 6.33 -5.68
CA ARG A 209 -25.73 5.95 -6.99
C ARG A 209 -26.48 4.73 -7.51
N LYS A 210 -27.04 4.85 -8.71
CA LYS A 210 -27.51 3.68 -9.46
C LYS A 210 -26.28 2.92 -9.95
N PRO A 211 -26.22 1.58 -9.82
CA PRO A 211 -25.09 0.82 -10.35
C PRO A 211 -24.93 1.17 -11.82
N GLN A 212 -23.76 1.70 -12.19
CA GLN A 212 -23.46 1.95 -13.59
C GLN A 212 -23.51 0.62 -14.33
N ASN A 213 -24.08 0.62 -15.53
CA ASN A 213 -24.05 -0.54 -16.40
C ASN A 213 -22.63 -0.61 -17.01
N ILE A 214 -21.67 -1.08 -16.22
CA ILE A 214 -20.26 -1.15 -16.62
C ILE A 214 -20.14 -2.34 -17.59
N SER A 215 -19.86 -2.04 -18.86
CA SER A 215 -19.49 -3.06 -19.85
C SER A 215 -18.04 -3.48 -19.63
N PHE A 216 -17.76 -4.14 -18.51
CA PHE A 216 -16.45 -4.66 -18.15
C PHE A 216 -16.45 -6.18 -18.20
N GLN A 217 -15.50 -6.75 -18.93
CA GLN A 217 -15.29 -8.20 -19.01
C GLN A 217 -14.02 -8.56 -18.23
N PRO A 218 -14.16 -9.20 -17.05
CA PRO A 218 -13.03 -9.58 -16.21
C PRO A 218 -11.94 -10.35 -16.94
N ASN A 219 -10.69 -10.13 -16.50
CA ASN A 219 -9.46 -10.77 -16.97
C ASN A 219 -9.07 -10.43 -18.41
N THR A 220 -9.84 -9.61 -19.14
CA THR A 220 -9.54 -9.32 -20.55
C THR A 220 -8.30 -8.44 -20.67
N HIS A 221 -8.26 -7.34 -19.92
CA HIS A 221 -7.15 -6.40 -19.96
C HIS A 221 -5.92 -7.00 -19.28
N LEU A 222 -6.09 -7.53 -18.07
CA LEU A 222 -5.00 -8.11 -17.29
C LEU A 222 -4.25 -9.23 -18.01
N VAL A 223 -4.98 -10.19 -18.61
CA VAL A 223 -4.34 -11.31 -19.33
C VAL A 223 -3.62 -10.81 -20.59
N ALA A 224 -4.19 -9.84 -21.31
CA ALA A 224 -3.54 -9.28 -22.49
C ALA A 224 -2.24 -8.54 -22.12
N THR A 225 -2.26 -7.74 -21.06
CA THR A 225 -1.10 -7.04 -20.52
C THR A 225 -0.02 -8.04 -20.11
N LEU A 226 -0.35 -9.03 -19.28
CA LEU A 226 0.60 -10.05 -18.82
C LEU A 226 1.22 -10.86 -19.95
N ILE A 227 0.42 -11.35 -20.91
CA ILE A 227 0.96 -12.10 -22.04
C ILE A 227 1.99 -11.25 -22.78
N THR A 228 1.67 -9.98 -23.04
CA THR A 228 2.55 -9.05 -23.78
C THR A 228 3.84 -8.76 -23.00
N GLN A 229 3.72 -8.49 -21.71
CA GLN A 229 4.85 -8.10 -20.86
C GLN A 229 5.78 -9.27 -20.52
N LEU A 230 5.25 -10.50 -20.52
CA LEU A 230 6.01 -11.70 -20.20
C LEU A 230 6.60 -12.41 -21.43
N GLU A 231 6.32 -11.95 -22.67
CA GLU A 231 6.84 -12.59 -23.88
C GLU A 231 8.36 -12.72 -23.84
N ASP A 232 9.09 -11.67 -23.42
CA ASP A 232 10.56 -11.64 -23.40
C ASP A 232 11.19 -12.58 -22.36
N TYR A 233 10.39 -13.12 -21.44
CA TYR A 233 10.85 -13.96 -20.32
C TYR A 233 10.58 -15.45 -20.55
N SER A 234 9.82 -15.82 -21.60
CA SER A 234 9.44 -17.21 -21.85
C SER A 234 9.52 -17.59 -23.32
N GLU A 235 10.36 -18.58 -23.61
CA GLU A 235 10.47 -19.14 -24.95
C GLU A 235 9.13 -19.68 -25.45
N ASP A 236 8.35 -20.31 -24.57
CA ASP A 236 7.01 -20.80 -24.89
C ASP A 236 6.08 -19.66 -25.29
N LEU A 237 6.04 -18.55 -24.54
CA LEU A 237 5.24 -17.39 -24.91
C LEU A 237 5.72 -16.76 -26.23
N MET A 238 7.02 -16.60 -26.44
CA MET A 238 7.57 -16.11 -27.71
C MET A 238 7.15 -16.99 -28.89
N ILE A 239 7.23 -18.31 -28.75
CA ILE A 239 6.82 -19.27 -29.79
C ILE A 239 5.33 -19.13 -30.08
N LEU A 240 4.49 -19.02 -29.04
CA LEU A 240 3.04 -18.86 -29.18
C LEU A 240 2.69 -17.53 -29.84
N ALA A 241 3.33 -16.42 -29.44
CA ALA A 241 3.15 -15.10 -30.03
C ALA A 241 3.59 -15.07 -31.52
N ALA A 242 4.73 -15.70 -31.84
CA ALA A 242 5.21 -15.81 -33.21
C ALA A 242 4.27 -16.62 -34.13
N ARG A 243 3.57 -17.64 -33.59
CA ARG A 243 2.55 -18.41 -34.33
C ARG A 243 1.35 -17.54 -34.68
N GLU A 244 0.86 -16.73 -33.76
CA GLU A 244 -0.25 -15.80 -34.01
C GLU A 244 0.11 -14.70 -35.00
N LYS A 245 1.32 -14.12 -34.89
CA LYS A 245 1.83 -13.14 -35.87
C LYS A 245 1.86 -13.72 -37.29
N LYS A 246 1.95 -15.04 -37.43
CA LYS A 246 1.86 -15.79 -38.71
C LYS A 246 0.43 -16.21 -39.09
N GLY A 247 -0.60 -15.71 -38.41
CA GLY A 247 -2.01 -16.01 -38.65
C GLY A 247 -2.45 -17.41 -38.23
N LYS A 248 -1.63 -18.15 -37.45
CA LYS A 248 -2.02 -19.48 -36.94
C LYS A 248 -2.84 -19.32 -35.66
N TRP A 249 -3.91 -20.11 -35.56
CA TRP A 249 -4.71 -20.18 -34.34
C TRP A 249 -3.88 -20.76 -33.19
N VAL A 250 -3.92 -20.10 -32.04
CA VAL A 250 -3.30 -20.55 -30.79
C VAL A 250 -4.39 -20.70 -29.73
N ASN A 251 -4.37 -21.84 -29.03
CA ASN A 251 -5.34 -22.10 -27.97
C ASN A 251 -5.12 -21.09 -26.80
N PRO A 252 -6.14 -20.28 -26.44
CA PRO A 252 -6.05 -19.33 -25.33
C PRO A 252 -5.69 -19.98 -23.98
N ALA A 253 -6.17 -21.19 -23.72
CA ALA A 253 -5.82 -21.92 -22.50
C ALA A 253 -4.32 -22.21 -22.44
N LYS A 254 -3.71 -22.62 -23.56
CA LYS A 254 -2.27 -22.89 -23.64
C LYS A 254 -1.45 -21.63 -23.37
N LYS A 255 -1.90 -20.48 -23.86
CA LYS A 255 -1.25 -19.18 -23.56
C LYS A 255 -1.35 -18.81 -22.08
N ARG A 256 -2.52 -19.01 -21.46
CA ARG A 256 -2.70 -18.75 -20.02
C ARG A 256 -1.78 -19.62 -19.17
N VAL A 257 -1.64 -20.91 -19.50
CA VAL A 257 -0.70 -21.80 -18.80
C VAL A 257 0.75 -21.32 -18.96
N ALA A 258 1.17 -21.03 -20.20
CA ALA A 258 2.51 -20.52 -20.46
C ALA A 258 2.79 -19.20 -19.70
N MET A 259 1.81 -18.29 -19.64
CA MET A 259 1.87 -17.05 -18.86
C MET A 259 2.02 -17.31 -17.36
N LEU A 260 1.23 -18.21 -16.79
CA LEU A 260 1.30 -18.54 -15.35
C LEU A 260 2.65 -19.18 -14.99
N ASN A 261 3.18 -20.06 -15.85
CA ASN A 261 4.45 -20.74 -15.63
C ASN A 261 5.67 -19.80 -15.72
N CYS A 262 5.50 -18.55 -16.14
CA CYS A 262 6.56 -17.54 -16.09
C CYS A 262 6.74 -16.95 -14.68
N LEU A 263 5.71 -17.00 -13.83
CA LEU A 263 5.68 -16.27 -12.56
C LEU A 263 6.06 -17.19 -11.39
N PRO A 264 6.65 -16.66 -10.30
CA PRO A 264 6.87 -17.44 -9.09
C PRO A 264 5.56 -18.05 -8.57
N ALA A 265 5.61 -19.31 -8.12
CA ALA A 265 4.43 -20.08 -7.72
C ALA A 265 3.44 -19.34 -6.77
N PRO A 266 3.88 -18.61 -5.72
CA PRO A 266 3.00 -17.80 -4.88
C PRO A 266 2.12 -16.85 -5.70
N VAL A 267 2.72 -16.07 -6.60
CA VAL A 267 2.00 -15.08 -7.41
C VAL A 267 1.16 -15.75 -8.50
N ALA A 268 1.75 -16.76 -9.16
CA ALA A 268 1.11 -17.51 -10.22
C ALA A 268 -0.18 -18.21 -9.76
N GLU A 269 -0.20 -18.79 -8.56
CA GLU A 269 -1.39 -19.47 -8.04
C GLU A 269 -2.55 -18.51 -7.76
N HIS A 270 -2.26 -17.34 -7.17
CA HIS A 270 -3.30 -16.32 -6.96
C HIS A 270 -3.84 -15.75 -8.28
N LEU A 271 -2.98 -15.57 -9.27
CA LEU A 271 -3.40 -15.15 -10.60
C LEU A 271 -4.21 -16.26 -11.31
N ARG A 272 -3.81 -17.54 -11.16
CA ARG A 272 -4.56 -18.69 -11.68
C ARG A 272 -5.98 -18.70 -11.15
N LYS A 273 -6.17 -18.54 -9.84
CA LYS A 273 -7.50 -18.44 -9.21
C LYS A 273 -8.31 -17.26 -9.77
N LEU A 274 -7.66 -16.11 -9.98
CA LEU A 274 -8.32 -14.91 -10.52
C LEU A 274 -8.86 -15.08 -11.94
N ILE A 275 -8.12 -15.81 -12.79
CA ILE A 275 -8.50 -16.05 -14.20
C ILE A 275 -9.30 -17.32 -14.44
N SER A 276 -9.42 -18.18 -13.41
CA SER A 276 -10.16 -19.43 -13.48
C SER A 276 -11.66 -19.17 -13.39
N PRO A 277 -12.47 -19.85 -14.23
CA PRO A 277 -13.91 -19.71 -14.18
C PRO A 277 -14.49 -20.20 -12.85
N ILE A 278 -15.51 -19.52 -12.35
CA ILE A 278 -16.26 -19.96 -11.15
C ILE A 278 -17.07 -21.21 -11.50
N PHE A 279 -16.56 -22.37 -11.07
CA PHE A 279 -17.33 -23.62 -10.97
C PHE A 279 -17.85 -23.83 -9.55
N GLU A 280 -16.98 -23.59 -8.55
CA GLU A 280 -17.30 -23.53 -7.11
C GLU A 280 -16.85 -22.18 -6.50
N PRO A 281 -17.40 -21.74 -5.35
CA PRO A 281 -17.09 -20.44 -4.74
C PRO A 281 -15.60 -20.21 -4.41
N THR A 282 -14.80 -21.27 -4.31
CA THR A 282 -13.39 -21.26 -3.88
C THR A 282 -12.40 -21.58 -5.01
N GLU A 283 -12.87 -21.92 -6.22
CA GLU A 283 -12.01 -22.42 -7.29
C GLU A 283 -11.65 -21.38 -8.36
N GLY A 284 -12.47 -20.33 -8.51
CA GLY A 284 -12.27 -19.30 -9.53
C GLY A 284 -12.89 -17.97 -9.14
N TYR A 285 -12.44 -16.87 -9.76
CA TYR A 285 -12.93 -15.52 -9.46
C TYR A 285 -13.14 -14.66 -10.71
N ASP A 286 -13.55 -15.26 -11.83
CA ASP A 286 -13.73 -14.60 -13.12
C ASP A 286 -14.97 -13.69 -13.26
N LYS A 287 -15.74 -13.49 -12.19
CA LYS A 287 -16.93 -12.61 -12.17
C LYS A 287 -16.77 -11.45 -11.19
N LEU A 288 -17.44 -10.34 -11.50
CA LEU A 288 -17.57 -9.17 -10.64
C LEU A 288 -18.17 -9.58 -9.29
N SER A 289 -17.37 -9.48 -8.23
CA SER A 289 -17.75 -9.94 -6.88
C SER A 289 -16.77 -9.42 -5.84
N MET A 290 -17.22 -9.36 -4.58
CA MET A 290 -16.34 -9.06 -3.45
C MET A 290 -15.18 -10.05 -3.34
N LEU A 291 -15.43 -11.32 -3.66
CA LEU A 291 -14.39 -12.36 -3.66
C LEU A 291 -13.31 -12.08 -4.72
N ARG A 292 -13.69 -11.61 -5.91
CA ARG A 292 -12.73 -11.16 -6.95
C ARG A 292 -11.88 -9.99 -6.47
N LEU A 293 -12.48 -9.00 -5.81
CA LEU A 293 -11.72 -7.88 -5.21
C LEU A 293 -10.68 -8.37 -4.20
N ARG A 294 -11.11 -9.24 -3.27
CA ARG A 294 -10.20 -9.89 -2.31
C ARG A 294 -9.07 -10.61 -3.03
N GLN A 295 -9.38 -11.41 -4.05
CA GLN A 295 -8.36 -12.14 -4.80
C GLN A 295 -7.35 -11.22 -5.52
N MET A 296 -7.79 -10.12 -6.15
CA MET A 296 -6.87 -9.14 -6.78
C MET A 296 -5.98 -8.47 -5.73
N SER A 297 -6.57 -8.08 -4.60
CA SER A 297 -5.84 -7.48 -3.50
C SER A 297 -4.82 -8.45 -2.89
N THR A 298 -5.19 -9.72 -2.67
CA THR A 298 -4.26 -10.77 -2.22
C THR A 298 -3.14 -11.00 -3.24
N THR A 299 -3.46 -11.04 -4.54
CA THR A 299 -2.43 -11.20 -5.60
C THR A 299 -1.38 -10.10 -5.52
N PHE A 300 -1.82 -8.85 -5.35
CA PHE A 300 -0.95 -7.69 -5.16
C PHE A 300 -0.10 -7.83 -3.88
N ILE A 301 -0.73 -8.11 -2.72
CA ILE A 301 -0.02 -8.24 -1.43
C ILE A 301 1.03 -9.34 -1.47
N VAL A 302 0.69 -10.53 -1.98
CA VAL A 302 1.63 -11.67 -2.07
C VAL A 302 2.84 -11.31 -2.93
N MET A 303 2.62 -10.59 -4.03
CA MET A 303 3.73 -10.15 -4.88
C MET A 303 4.64 -9.14 -4.16
N MET A 304 4.05 -8.13 -3.51
CA MET A 304 4.82 -7.12 -2.77
C MET A 304 5.56 -7.71 -1.56
N GLU A 305 4.96 -8.70 -0.89
CA GLU A 305 5.60 -9.43 0.20
C GLU A 305 6.77 -10.29 -0.30
N LEU A 306 6.62 -10.98 -1.42
CA LEU A 306 7.71 -11.76 -2.01
C LEU A 306 8.93 -10.86 -2.31
N LEU A 307 8.71 -9.68 -2.90
CA LEU A 307 9.77 -8.70 -3.16
C LEU A 307 10.38 -8.14 -1.86
N SER A 308 9.54 -7.87 -0.86
CA SER A 308 9.98 -7.37 0.44
C SER A 308 10.81 -8.40 1.22
N PHE A 309 10.37 -9.66 1.26
CA PHE A 309 11.12 -10.75 1.88
C PHE A 309 12.42 -11.05 1.14
N THR A 310 12.44 -10.89 -0.18
CA THR A 310 13.69 -10.96 -0.97
C THR A 310 14.70 -9.92 -0.50
N MET A 311 14.27 -8.67 -0.27
CA MET A 311 15.14 -7.61 0.24
C MET A 311 15.64 -7.90 1.67
N LEU A 312 14.77 -8.40 2.56
CA LEU A 312 15.14 -8.75 3.93
C LEU A 312 16.09 -9.96 3.99
N ALA A 313 15.85 -10.97 3.16
CA ALA A 313 16.71 -12.14 2.98
C ALA A 313 18.10 -11.73 2.52
N GLN A 314 18.19 -10.87 1.49
CA GLN A 314 19.47 -10.36 1.03
C GLN A 314 20.18 -9.52 2.11
N LEU A 315 19.45 -8.69 2.86
CA LEU A 315 20.01 -7.96 3.99
C LEU A 315 20.66 -8.88 5.01
N TRP A 316 19.99 -9.98 5.34
CA TRP A 316 20.54 -10.97 6.27
C TRP A 316 21.78 -11.65 5.71
N GLU A 317 21.75 -12.11 4.46
CA GLU A 317 22.93 -12.68 3.80
C GLU A 317 24.15 -11.76 3.87
N LEU A 318 23.97 -10.45 3.66
CA LEU A 318 25.06 -9.48 3.74
C LEU A 318 25.65 -9.40 5.15
N PHE A 319 24.81 -9.42 6.20
CA PHE A 319 25.29 -9.48 7.59
C PHE A 319 26.05 -10.78 7.88
N LEU A 320 25.56 -11.94 7.40
CA LEU A 320 26.25 -13.22 7.58
C LEU A 320 27.60 -13.28 6.85
N LYS A 321 27.70 -12.61 5.69
CA LYS A 321 28.95 -12.43 4.93
C LYS A 321 29.90 -11.40 5.57
N GLY A 322 29.56 -10.85 6.74
CA GLY A 322 30.40 -9.92 7.49
C GLY A 322 30.48 -8.51 6.90
N ARG A 323 29.54 -8.13 6.02
CA ARG A 323 29.47 -6.77 5.47
C ARG A 323 29.19 -5.76 6.59
N GLN A 324 29.92 -4.64 6.56
CA GLN A 324 29.79 -3.56 7.55
C GLN A 324 28.73 -2.56 7.10
N LEU A 325 27.47 -2.88 7.39
CA LEU A 325 26.30 -2.05 7.06
C LEU A 325 25.87 -1.22 8.28
N GLN A 326 25.54 0.05 8.07
CA GLN A 326 24.87 0.86 9.08
C GLN A 326 23.36 0.71 8.94
N VAL A 327 22.66 0.60 10.08
CA VAL A 327 21.20 0.56 10.11
C VAL A 327 20.69 1.91 10.64
N PRO A 328 20.27 2.84 9.76
CA PRO A 328 19.73 4.12 10.19
C PRO A 328 18.51 3.94 11.11
N PRO A 329 18.29 4.80 12.11
CA PRO A 329 17.16 4.68 13.03
C PRO A 329 15.80 4.62 12.33
N LEU A 330 15.59 5.42 11.28
CA LEU A 330 14.37 5.42 10.47
C LEU A 330 14.18 4.10 9.72
N SER A 331 15.22 3.57 9.08
CA SER A 331 15.15 2.26 8.41
C SER A 331 14.83 1.15 9.42
N ARG A 332 15.46 1.19 10.61
CA ARG A 332 15.16 0.24 11.70
C ARG A 332 13.68 0.31 12.11
N GLN A 333 13.14 1.52 12.25
CA GLN A 333 11.74 1.71 12.62
C GLN A 333 10.79 1.15 11.55
N VAL A 334 11.05 1.41 10.27
CA VAL A 334 10.24 0.89 9.15
C VAL A 334 10.24 -0.64 9.13
N ILE A 335 11.41 -1.26 9.26
CA ILE A 335 11.54 -2.73 9.32
C ILE A 335 10.84 -3.28 10.57
N ARG A 336 11.01 -2.63 11.73
CA ARG A 336 10.33 -3.03 12.97
C ARG A 336 8.81 -3.02 12.81
N THR A 337 8.28 -1.93 12.27
CA THR A 337 6.83 -1.77 12.04
C THR A 337 6.31 -2.84 11.09
N PHE A 338 7.04 -3.17 10.02
CA PHE A 338 6.68 -4.27 9.12
C PHE A 338 6.59 -5.60 9.86
N LEU A 339 7.62 -5.94 10.63
CA LEU A 339 7.73 -7.27 11.24
C LEU A 339 6.84 -7.47 12.47
N GLN A 340 6.37 -6.37 13.08
CA GLN A 340 5.49 -6.38 14.26
C GLN A 340 4.01 -6.19 13.92
N ARG A 341 3.60 -6.31 12.66
CA ARG A 341 2.19 -6.12 12.21
C ARG A 341 1.22 -7.16 12.81
N GLY A 342 0.85 -6.99 14.07
CA GLY A 342 -0.18 -7.80 14.73
C GLY A 342 -1.49 -7.74 13.95
N GLY A 343 -2.11 -8.91 13.75
CA GLY A 343 -3.45 -8.98 13.17
C GLY A 343 -4.41 -8.10 13.97
N THR A 344 -5.26 -7.36 13.25
CA THR A 344 -6.24 -6.35 13.71
C THR A 344 -5.69 -4.92 13.89
N GLY A 345 -5.89 -4.05 12.88
CA GLY A 345 -5.74 -2.60 13.07
C GLY A 345 -5.15 -1.79 11.90
N THR A 346 -6.03 -1.33 11.00
CA THR A 346 -6.07 0.02 10.40
C THR A 346 -4.96 0.61 9.53
N ASN A 347 -3.75 0.07 9.40
CA ASN A 347 -2.77 0.63 8.45
C ASN A 347 -2.24 -0.45 7.50
N GLY A 348 -2.71 -0.43 6.25
CA GLY A 348 -2.08 -1.15 5.16
C GLY A 348 -0.64 -0.65 5.01
N TYR A 349 0.24 -1.60 4.72
CA TYR A 349 1.67 -1.36 4.79
C TYR A 349 2.20 -0.83 3.47
N ASP A 350 3.11 0.14 3.56
CA ASP A 350 3.81 0.67 2.40
C ASP A 350 5.05 -0.19 2.10
N PHE A 351 4.87 -1.16 1.21
CA PHE A 351 5.96 -2.07 0.79
C PHE A 351 7.09 -1.32 0.09
N ILE A 352 6.79 -0.22 -0.62
CA ILE A 352 7.82 0.62 -1.23
C ILE A 352 8.70 1.23 -0.15
N GLN A 353 8.10 1.76 0.92
CA GLN A 353 8.85 2.32 2.04
C GLN A 353 9.81 1.30 2.69
N LEU A 354 9.42 0.02 2.77
CA LEU A 354 10.31 -1.04 3.24
C LEU A 354 11.50 -1.28 2.32
N ILE A 355 11.22 -1.42 1.03
CA ILE A 355 12.26 -1.66 0.03
C ILE A 355 13.24 -0.48 0.06
N GLU A 356 12.76 0.77 0.11
CA GLU A 356 13.59 1.96 0.28
C GLU A 356 14.39 1.96 1.59
N ALA A 357 13.78 1.55 2.70
CA ALA A 357 14.45 1.47 3.99
C ALA A 357 15.63 0.49 3.96
N VAL A 358 15.44 -0.68 3.34
CA VAL A 358 16.50 -1.69 3.16
C VAL A 358 17.55 -1.20 2.15
N LYS A 359 17.16 -0.55 1.06
CA LYS A 359 18.09 0.08 0.10
C LYS A 359 19.00 1.10 0.76
N LYS A 360 18.48 1.93 1.67
CA LYS A 360 19.28 2.89 2.45
C LYS A 360 20.34 2.18 3.31
N ILE A 361 20.03 0.98 3.82
CA ILE A 361 21.00 0.15 4.53
C ILE A 361 22.06 -0.37 3.55
N PHE A 362 21.68 -0.86 2.38
CA PHE A 362 22.64 -1.32 1.36
C PHE A 362 23.57 -0.19 0.89
N ALA A 363 23.04 1.02 0.72
CA ALA A 363 23.81 2.20 0.34
C ALA A 363 24.81 2.67 1.43
N SER A 364 24.65 2.21 2.67
CA SER A 364 25.58 2.48 3.77
C SER A 364 26.79 1.54 3.80
N ASP A 365 26.85 0.56 2.89
CA ASP A 365 27.98 -0.35 2.78
C ASP A 365 29.27 0.43 2.54
N THR A 366 30.25 0.18 3.40
CA THR A 366 31.55 0.86 3.38
C THR A 366 32.58 0.13 2.52
N SER A 367 32.20 -0.99 1.90
CA SER A 367 33.06 -1.73 0.98
C SER A 367 33.34 -0.96 -0.32
N SER A 368 34.47 -1.25 -0.95
CA SER A 368 34.85 -0.64 -2.22
C SER A 368 34.01 -1.11 -3.42
N THR A 369 33.27 -2.21 -3.29
CA THR A 369 32.46 -2.80 -4.37
C THR A 369 30.99 -2.41 -4.31
N GLY A 370 30.50 -1.97 -3.14
CA GLY A 370 29.08 -1.78 -2.89
C GLY A 370 28.31 -3.11 -2.78
N VAL A 371 26.99 -2.98 -2.73
CA VAL A 371 26.06 -4.12 -2.68
C VAL A 371 25.46 -4.37 -4.05
N ASP A 372 25.74 -5.55 -4.61
CA ASP A 372 25.07 -6.06 -5.80
C ASP A 372 23.72 -6.65 -5.41
N PHE A 373 22.62 -6.12 -5.95
CA PHE A 373 21.28 -6.58 -5.65
C PHE A 373 21.02 -7.93 -6.32
N PHE A 374 20.45 -8.90 -5.59
CA PHE A 374 20.05 -10.19 -6.16
C PHE A 374 18.92 -10.00 -7.19
N VAL A 375 18.05 -9.02 -6.94
CA VAL A 375 17.07 -8.49 -7.89
C VAL A 375 17.49 -7.08 -8.30
N PRO A 376 18.28 -6.92 -9.39
CA PRO A 376 18.82 -5.62 -9.80
C PRO A 376 17.77 -4.55 -10.01
N GLU A 377 16.58 -4.93 -10.48
CA GLU A 377 15.46 -4.04 -10.77
C GLU A 377 14.97 -3.31 -9.51
N LEU A 378 15.06 -3.95 -8.33
CA LEU A 378 14.70 -3.31 -7.06
C LEU A 378 15.63 -2.16 -6.69
N GLN A 379 16.85 -2.10 -7.23
CA GLN A 379 17.73 -0.95 -7.05
C GLN A 379 17.12 0.33 -7.64
N GLN A 380 16.34 0.22 -8.73
CA GLN A 380 15.75 1.34 -9.46
C GLN A 380 14.30 1.65 -9.07
N ILE A 381 13.77 1.03 -8.02
CA ILE A 381 12.37 1.23 -7.60
C ILE A 381 12.03 2.69 -7.28
N ASP A 382 13.00 3.51 -6.86
CA ASP A 382 12.78 4.94 -6.57
C ASP A 382 12.49 5.75 -7.84
N THR A 383 12.96 5.28 -9.00
CA THR A 383 12.67 5.90 -10.29
C THR A 383 11.20 5.67 -10.65
N LEU A 384 10.72 4.44 -10.45
CA LEU A 384 9.31 4.09 -10.65
C LEU A 384 8.38 4.91 -9.74
N THR A 385 8.81 5.20 -8.50
CA THR A 385 7.97 5.95 -7.55
C THR A 385 8.06 7.47 -7.71
N ARG A 386 9.10 8.00 -8.35
CA ARG A 386 9.28 9.45 -8.58
C ARG A 386 8.80 9.94 -9.94
N GLU A 387 8.97 9.13 -10.97
CA GLU A 387 8.76 9.53 -12.37
C GLU A 387 7.45 9.00 -12.96
N ASP A 388 6.93 7.88 -12.43
CA ASP A 388 5.69 7.26 -12.92
C ASP A 388 4.51 7.49 -11.94
N ASP A 389 3.73 8.53 -12.23
CA ASP A 389 2.51 8.84 -11.49
C ASP A 389 1.46 7.70 -11.58
N VAL A 390 1.50 6.85 -12.62
CA VAL A 390 0.51 5.77 -12.85
C VAL A 390 0.84 4.53 -12.01
N PHE A 391 2.12 4.13 -11.94
CA PHE A 391 2.55 3.06 -11.04
C PHE A 391 2.24 3.39 -9.58
N LEU A 392 2.64 4.58 -9.12
CA LEU A 392 2.45 5.00 -7.75
C LEU A 392 0.97 5.07 -7.36
N SER A 393 0.13 5.66 -8.23
CA SER A 393 -1.32 5.71 -8.00
C SER A 393 -1.97 4.32 -8.01
N SER A 394 -1.50 3.40 -8.85
CA SER A 394 -1.97 2.00 -8.88
C SER A 394 -1.59 1.23 -7.61
N HIS A 395 -0.33 1.34 -7.17
CA HIS A 395 0.15 0.76 -5.91
C HIS A 395 -0.64 1.30 -4.72
N PHE A 396 -0.82 2.62 -4.67
CA PHE A 396 -1.57 3.29 -3.63
C PHE A 396 -3.03 2.84 -3.61
N PHE A 397 -3.69 2.78 -4.77
CA PHE A 397 -5.07 2.32 -4.92
C PHE A 397 -5.23 0.90 -4.39
N LEU A 398 -4.36 -0.04 -4.77
CA LEU A 398 -4.44 -1.44 -4.34
C LEU A 398 -4.13 -1.60 -2.84
N THR A 399 -3.20 -0.81 -2.31
CA THR A 399 -2.91 -0.76 -0.86
C THR A 399 -4.13 -0.25 -0.09
N THR A 400 -4.78 0.80 -0.56
CA THR A 400 -6.02 1.34 0.03
C THR A 400 -7.18 0.36 -0.09
N LEU A 401 -7.31 -0.31 -1.24
CA LEU A 401 -8.32 -1.33 -1.46
C LEU A 401 -8.17 -2.48 -0.46
N TYR A 402 -6.94 -2.95 -0.23
CA TYR A 402 -6.64 -3.96 0.78
C TYR A 402 -7.10 -3.52 2.17
N GLN A 403 -6.75 -2.30 2.59
CA GLN A 403 -7.18 -1.74 3.88
C GLN A 403 -8.70 -1.71 4.02
N ARG A 404 -9.41 -1.25 2.98
CA ARG A 404 -10.86 -1.19 2.97
C ARG A 404 -11.50 -2.59 3.04
N LEU A 405 -10.91 -3.58 2.38
CA LEU A 405 -11.37 -4.98 2.43
C LEU A 405 -11.20 -5.61 3.81
N GLU A 406 -10.07 -5.33 4.48
CA GLU A 406 -9.80 -5.78 5.85
C GLU A 406 -10.70 -5.10 6.89
N ALA A 407 -11.03 -3.82 6.66
CA ALA A 407 -11.95 -3.06 7.50
C ALA A 407 -13.44 -3.32 7.18
N GLU A 408 -13.75 -4.22 6.25
CA GLU A 408 -15.11 -4.47 5.75
C GLU A 408 -15.84 -3.19 5.28
N ALA A 409 -15.09 -2.21 4.77
CA ALA A 409 -15.53 -0.86 4.43
C ALA A 409 -15.79 -0.69 2.92
N ILE A 410 -16.31 -1.73 2.26
CA ILE A 410 -16.70 -1.72 0.84
C ILE A 410 -18.14 -2.17 0.70
N PHE A 411 -18.95 -1.33 0.06
CA PHE A 411 -20.36 -1.61 -0.18
C PHE A 411 -20.56 -2.41 -1.48
N GLU A 412 -21.63 -3.22 -1.54
CA GLU A 412 -21.91 -4.11 -2.69
C GLU A 412 -22.05 -3.35 -4.03
N ASP A 413 -22.54 -2.13 -4.02
CA ASP A 413 -22.71 -1.27 -5.19
C ASP A 413 -21.40 -0.65 -5.70
N GLU A 414 -20.37 -0.57 -4.86
CA GLU A 414 -19.02 -0.16 -5.28
C GLU A 414 -18.26 -1.29 -5.99
N VAL A 415 -18.62 -2.56 -5.71
CA VAL A 415 -17.89 -3.75 -6.17
C VAL A 415 -17.61 -3.76 -7.68
N PRO A 416 -18.57 -3.48 -8.57
CA PRO A 416 -18.32 -3.49 -10.01
C PRO A 416 -17.25 -2.50 -10.48
N GLU A 417 -17.29 -1.27 -9.96
CA GLU A 417 -16.32 -0.22 -10.34
C GLU A 417 -14.95 -0.50 -9.73
N LEU A 418 -14.91 -0.88 -8.45
CA LEU A 418 -13.67 -1.26 -7.80
C LEU A 418 -13.02 -2.46 -8.49
N CYS A 419 -13.81 -3.42 -8.99
CA CYS A 419 -13.26 -4.55 -9.72
C CYS A 419 -12.55 -4.12 -11.01
N MET A 420 -13.12 -3.16 -11.73
CA MET A 420 -12.54 -2.61 -12.95
C MET A 420 -11.25 -1.85 -12.64
N GLN A 421 -11.29 -0.92 -11.68
CA GLN A 421 -10.13 -0.12 -11.27
C GLN A 421 -9.01 -0.99 -10.69
N ALA A 422 -9.35 -2.02 -9.91
CA ALA A 422 -8.38 -2.96 -9.37
C ALA A 422 -7.73 -3.82 -10.46
N GLU A 423 -8.46 -4.24 -11.48
CA GLU A 423 -7.87 -4.98 -12.61
C GLU A 423 -6.92 -4.08 -13.41
N GLU A 424 -7.29 -2.82 -13.64
CA GLU A 424 -6.43 -1.83 -14.31
C GLU A 424 -5.16 -1.56 -13.49
N ALA A 425 -5.29 -1.25 -12.21
CA ALA A 425 -4.16 -1.03 -11.31
C ALA A 425 -3.25 -2.26 -11.21
N LEU A 426 -3.83 -3.47 -11.09
CA LEU A 426 -3.05 -4.71 -11.04
C LEU A 426 -2.32 -4.96 -12.36
N SER A 427 -2.92 -4.61 -13.50
CA SER A 427 -2.28 -4.70 -14.82
C SER A 427 -1.06 -3.79 -14.92
N THR A 428 -1.18 -2.52 -14.47
CA THR A 428 -0.05 -1.58 -14.38
C THR A 428 1.06 -2.13 -13.51
N ILE A 429 0.71 -2.63 -12.32
CA ILE A 429 1.68 -3.16 -11.35
C ILE A 429 2.44 -4.38 -11.92
N PHE A 430 1.76 -5.29 -12.62
CA PHE A 430 2.43 -6.39 -13.30
C PHE A 430 3.29 -5.95 -14.50
N ALA A 431 2.92 -4.88 -15.20
CA ALA A 431 3.70 -4.36 -16.30
C ALA A 431 5.06 -3.82 -15.82
N GLU A 432 5.06 -3.05 -14.73
CA GLU A 432 6.30 -2.49 -14.17
C GLU A 432 7.14 -3.52 -13.38
N LEU A 433 6.49 -4.53 -12.78
CA LEU A 433 7.15 -5.57 -12.00
C LEU A 433 7.31 -6.90 -12.77
N ASN A 434 7.24 -6.85 -14.11
CA ASN A 434 7.33 -8.03 -14.98
C ASN A 434 8.65 -8.82 -14.82
N PHE A 435 9.71 -8.17 -14.31
CA PHE A 435 11.02 -8.79 -14.06
C PHE A 435 10.95 -9.95 -13.07
N ILE A 436 9.89 -10.04 -12.27
CA ILE A 436 9.67 -11.14 -11.34
C ILE A 436 9.64 -12.50 -12.05
N ALA A 437 9.34 -12.51 -13.36
CA ALA A 437 9.36 -13.71 -14.18
C ALA A 437 10.75 -14.31 -14.44
N ARG A 438 11.83 -13.60 -14.06
CA ARG A 438 13.20 -14.13 -14.09
C ARG A 438 13.51 -15.08 -12.93
N TYR A 439 12.59 -15.17 -11.97
CA TYR A 439 12.83 -15.80 -10.69
C TYR A 439 11.84 -16.94 -10.45
N THR A 440 12.34 -18.01 -9.82
CA THR A 440 11.54 -19.18 -9.46
C THR A 440 11.86 -19.58 -8.02
N LEU A 441 10.89 -20.18 -7.32
CA LEU A 441 11.13 -20.72 -5.99
C LEU A 441 11.53 -22.20 -6.04
N ALA A 442 12.43 -22.59 -5.16
CA ALA A 442 12.82 -23.98 -4.97
C ALA A 442 12.83 -24.31 -3.48
N SER A 443 12.20 -25.42 -3.10
CA SER A 443 12.19 -25.93 -1.73
C SER A 443 13.28 -26.98 -1.55
N ILE A 444 14.08 -26.87 -0.49
CA ILE A 444 15.11 -27.83 -0.11
C ILE A 444 14.68 -28.51 1.18
N SER A 445 14.40 -29.82 1.11
CA SER A 445 14.02 -30.59 2.31
C SER A 445 15.22 -31.11 3.07
N ASP A 446 16.17 -31.72 2.35
CA ASP A 446 17.36 -32.38 2.90
C ASP A 446 18.56 -32.27 1.96
N ILE A 447 19.77 -32.30 2.54
CA ILE A 447 21.04 -32.32 1.83
C ILE A 447 21.86 -33.51 2.30
N ASP A 448 22.07 -34.49 1.42
CA ASP A 448 22.86 -35.69 1.69
C ASP A 448 24.32 -35.51 1.27
N ILE A 449 25.24 -35.88 2.16
CA ILE A 449 26.67 -35.91 1.84
C ILE A 449 27.01 -37.23 1.15
N GLN A 450 27.57 -37.14 -0.05
CA GLN A 450 28.06 -38.27 -0.83
C GLN A 450 29.58 -38.28 -0.87
N LYS A 451 30.21 -39.20 -0.12
CA LYS A 451 31.67 -39.36 -0.10
C LYS A 451 32.05 -40.83 -0.20
N TYR A 452 32.68 -41.22 -1.31
CA TYR A 452 33.14 -42.58 -1.53
C TYR A 452 34.62 -42.72 -1.16
N ARG A 453 35.09 -43.96 -0.97
CA ARG A 453 36.49 -44.22 -0.59
C ARG A 453 37.49 -43.72 -1.65
N HIS A 454 37.12 -43.77 -2.92
CA HIS A 454 37.96 -43.41 -4.05
C HIS A 454 37.79 -41.95 -4.51
N THR A 455 36.82 -41.21 -3.96
CA THR A 455 36.63 -39.79 -4.30
C THR A 455 37.38 -38.92 -3.29
N PRO A 456 38.24 -38.00 -3.76
CA PRO A 456 39.04 -37.15 -2.88
C PRO A 456 38.20 -36.06 -2.19
N THR A 457 37.11 -35.64 -2.82
CA THR A 457 36.18 -34.62 -2.32
C THR A 457 34.76 -35.20 -2.12
N PRO A 458 34.01 -34.73 -1.11
CA PRO A 458 32.59 -35.04 -0.98
C PRO A 458 31.77 -34.26 -2.04
N SER A 459 30.66 -34.82 -2.49
CA SER A 459 29.61 -34.10 -3.22
C SER A 459 28.33 -34.03 -2.39
N PHE A 460 27.43 -33.09 -2.70
CA PHE A 460 26.22 -32.85 -1.93
C PHE A 460 25.00 -33.06 -2.81
N ARG A 461 24.15 -34.03 -2.45
CA ARG A 461 22.89 -34.28 -3.12
C ARG A 461 21.81 -33.47 -2.43
N HIS A 462 21.22 -32.53 -3.15
CA HIS A 462 20.15 -31.68 -2.65
C HIS A 462 18.83 -32.24 -3.15
N ASN A 463 17.93 -32.54 -2.21
CA ASN A 463 16.56 -32.87 -2.56
C ASN A 463 15.81 -31.56 -2.78
N ILE A 464 15.70 -31.16 -4.06
CA ILE A 464 15.12 -29.88 -4.47
C ILE A 464 13.80 -30.12 -5.17
N VAL A 465 12.76 -29.44 -4.69
CA VAL A 465 11.47 -29.35 -5.38
C VAL A 465 11.39 -27.97 -6.02
N ARG A 466 11.54 -27.90 -7.35
CA ARG A 466 11.31 -26.64 -8.08
C ARG A 466 9.82 -26.39 -8.13
N LEU A 467 9.40 -25.20 -7.70
CA LEU A 467 8.00 -24.80 -7.67
C LEU A 467 7.59 -24.25 -9.04
N ILE A 468 7.69 -25.11 -10.06
CA ILE A 468 7.34 -24.84 -11.47
C ILE A 468 6.13 -25.70 -11.83
N ASP A 469 5.29 -25.20 -12.74
CA ASP A 469 4.19 -25.93 -13.38
C ASP A 469 2.99 -26.27 -12.47
N LEU A 470 2.22 -25.25 -12.14
CA LEU A 470 1.00 -25.32 -11.30
C LEU A 470 -0.09 -26.26 -11.84
N LEU A 471 -0.02 -26.68 -13.11
CA LEU A 471 -1.06 -27.47 -13.79
C LEU A 471 -0.55 -28.82 -14.34
N GLY A 472 0.77 -28.99 -14.50
CA GLY A 472 1.41 -30.24 -14.97
C GLY A 472 1.99 -31.12 -13.86
N GLY A 473 1.98 -30.64 -12.61
CA GLY A 473 2.61 -31.29 -11.45
C GLY A 473 3.99 -30.69 -11.19
N LEU A 474 4.26 -30.38 -9.91
CA LEU A 474 5.55 -29.83 -9.50
C LEU A 474 6.68 -30.80 -9.89
N ASP A 475 7.66 -30.30 -10.64
CA ASP A 475 8.81 -31.10 -11.08
C ASP A 475 9.77 -31.30 -9.90
N ARG A 476 9.81 -32.55 -9.39
CA ARG A 476 10.80 -32.96 -8.39
C ARG A 476 12.10 -33.28 -9.14
N SER A 477 13.06 -32.36 -9.07
CA SER A 477 14.37 -32.54 -9.69
C SER A 477 15.43 -32.77 -8.61
N ASP A 478 16.00 -33.97 -8.55
CA ASP A 478 17.18 -34.22 -7.73
C ASP A 478 18.37 -33.47 -8.33
N LEU A 479 18.87 -32.45 -7.62
CA LEU A 479 20.02 -31.68 -8.05
C LEU A 479 21.25 -32.04 -7.23
N VAL A 480 22.28 -32.58 -7.88
CA VAL A 480 23.57 -32.83 -7.25
C VAL A 480 24.47 -31.61 -7.52
N LEU A 481 24.84 -30.91 -6.45
CA LEU A 481 25.76 -29.77 -6.52
C LEU A 481 27.09 -30.14 -5.86
N GLU A 482 28.17 -29.52 -6.32
CA GLU A 482 29.49 -29.65 -5.69
C GLU A 482 29.63 -28.77 -4.43
N ARG A 483 28.73 -27.80 -4.23
CA ARG A 483 28.64 -26.94 -3.04
C ARG A 483 27.49 -27.36 -2.13
N PHE A 484 27.59 -27.09 -0.83
CA PHE A 484 26.45 -27.16 0.09
C PHE A 484 25.70 -25.82 0.10
N THR A 485 24.43 -25.85 0.49
CA THR A 485 23.59 -24.67 0.78
C THR A 485 22.86 -24.88 2.10
N ASP A 486 21.87 -24.04 2.41
CA ASP A 486 21.07 -24.13 3.63
C ASP A 486 20.01 -25.23 3.53
N ASN A 487 19.96 -26.10 4.53
CA ASN A 487 18.95 -27.15 4.60
C ASN A 487 17.60 -26.62 5.11
N ARG A 488 16.49 -27.31 4.76
CA ARG A 488 15.12 -26.92 5.15
C ARG A 488 14.81 -25.46 4.81
N SER A 489 14.99 -25.11 3.55
CA SER A 489 15.00 -23.73 3.10
C SER A 489 14.18 -23.54 1.82
N ILE A 490 13.75 -22.31 1.58
CA ILE A 490 13.20 -21.85 0.31
C ILE A 490 14.22 -20.95 -0.35
N LEU A 491 14.61 -21.28 -1.59
CA LEU A 491 15.52 -20.49 -2.39
C LEU A 491 14.74 -19.71 -3.46
N LEU A 492 15.11 -18.44 -3.66
CA LEU A 492 14.84 -17.71 -4.88
C LEU A 492 15.94 -18.01 -5.88
N VAL A 493 15.58 -18.58 -7.02
CA VAL A 493 16.52 -19.04 -8.05
C VAL A 493 16.39 -18.15 -9.28
N LYS A 494 17.53 -17.73 -9.82
CA LYS A 494 17.66 -17.02 -11.10
C LYS A 494 18.56 -17.84 -12.02
N GLU A 495 18.05 -18.26 -13.17
CA GLU A 495 18.86 -19.02 -14.13
C GLU A 495 19.90 -18.11 -14.80
N GLU A 496 21.14 -18.59 -14.88
CA GLU A 496 22.27 -17.87 -15.48
C GLU A 496 22.81 -18.64 -16.69
N GLY A 497 22.60 -18.07 -17.88
CA GLY A 497 23.17 -18.57 -19.13
C GLY A 497 22.64 -19.94 -19.58
N SER A 498 23.30 -20.52 -20.58
CA SER A 498 22.97 -21.84 -21.14
C SER A 498 23.92 -22.89 -20.55
N GLY A 499 23.49 -23.58 -19.48
CA GLY A 499 24.33 -24.60 -18.85
C GLY A 499 23.90 -25.12 -17.47
N GLY A 500 22.70 -24.76 -16.97
CA GLY A 500 22.22 -25.20 -15.67
C GLY A 500 22.92 -24.54 -14.47
N GLN A 501 23.68 -23.46 -14.70
CA GLN A 501 24.15 -22.58 -13.63
C GLN A 501 23.01 -21.65 -13.22
N PHE A 502 22.90 -21.40 -11.92
CA PHE A 502 21.90 -20.50 -11.37
C PHE A 502 22.47 -19.78 -10.14
N ALA A 503 22.00 -18.56 -9.95
CA ALA A 503 22.17 -17.81 -8.72
C ALA A 503 21.01 -18.12 -7.78
N GLU A 504 21.30 -18.19 -6.48
CA GLU A 504 20.30 -18.44 -5.44
C GLU A 504 20.39 -17.43 -4.30
N LEU A 505 19.24 -17.16 -3.69
CA LEU A 505 19.12 -16.42 -2.43
C LEU A 505 18.20 -17.21 -1.49
N ASN A 506 18.65 -17.48 -0.28
CA ASN A 506 17.82 -18.15 0.73
C ASN A 506 16.79 -17.17 1.31
N LEU A 507 15.50 -17.46 1.10
CA LEU A 507 14.37 -16.68 1.60
C LEU A 507 13.85 -17.14 2.96
N SER A 508 14.28 -18.31 3.44
CA SER A 508 13.98 -18.73 4.80
C SER A 508 14.76 -17.90 5.80
N PRO A 509 14.17 -17.59 6.97
CA PRO A 509 12.88 -18.03 7.50
C PRO A 509 11.68 -17.15 7.12
N PHE A 510 11.81 -16.12 6.28
CA PHE A 510 10.68 -15.24 5.93
C PHE A 510 9.62 -15.96 5.08
N ILE A 511 10.08 -16.89 4.25
CA ILE A 511 9.25 -17.83 3.51
C ILE A 511 9.71 -19.23 3.88
N ILE A 512 8.75 -20.08 4.24
CA ILE A 512 9.00 -21.48 4.60
C ILE A 512 8.08 -22.40 3.81
N ASP A 513 8.54 -23.62 3.57
CA ASP A 513 7.71 -24.72 3.12
C ASP A 513 7.51 -25.68 4.29
N LYS A 514 6.28 -25.83 4.76
CA LYS A 514 5.96 -26.71 5.88
C LYS A 514 6.39 -28.16 5.61
N ASN A 515 6.27 -28.62 4.35
CA ASN A 515 6.69 -29.95 3.93
C ASN A 515 8.21 -30.17 4.06
N ALA A 516 9.02 -29.11 4.07
CA ALA A 516 10.46 -29.22 4.28
C ALA A 516 10.83 -29.52 5.75
N PHE A 517 9.91 -29.30 6.69
CA PHE A 517 10.14 -29.49 8.13
C PHE A 517 9.44 -30.74 8.70
N GLU A 518 8.33 -31.18 8.11
CA GLU A 518 7.55 -32.34 8.58
C GLU A 518 7.95 -33.62 7.82
N GLN A 519 8.48 -34.61 8.54
CA GLN A 519 8.95 -35.89 7.97
C GLN A 519 7.87 -36.99 7.93
N GLU A 520 6.63 -36.73 8.36
CA GLU A 520 5.59 -37.75 8.47
C GLU A 520 4.47 -37.57 7.43
N GLU A 521 4.19 -38.70 6.75
CA GLU A 521 3.19 -38.97 5.70
C GLU A 521 3.15 -38.01 4.52
N VAL A 522 3.41 -38.57 3.33
CA VAL A 522 3.29 -37.96 2.00
C VAL A 522 2.09 -37.01 1.96
N SER A 523 2.34 -35.71 2.15
CA SER A 523 1.33 -34.70 1.89
C SER A 523 0.93 -34.85 0.42
N GLN A 524 -0.38 -34.83 0.15
CA GLN A 524 -0.88 -34.91 -1.23
C GLN A 524 -0.44 -33.67 -2.05
N GLU A 525 -0.05 -32.60 -1.36
CA GLU A 525 0.45 -31.36 -1.93
C GLU A 525 1.98 -31.35 -1.97
N VAL A 526 2.55 -31.05 -3.14
CA VAL A 526 4.01 -31.18 -3.35
C VAL A 526 4.81 -30.05 -2.65
N SER A 527 4.18 -28.95 -2.25
CA SER A 527 4.75 -27.87 -1.43
C SER A 527 3.66 -27.14 -0.64
N ASP A 528 3.92 -26.76 0.61
CA ASP A 528 2.97 -26.03 1.45
C ASP A 528 3.61 -24.74 1.99
N ILE A 529 3.47 -23.67 1.20
CA ILE A 529 4.23 -22.43 1.38
C ILE A 529 3.54 -21.48 2.36
N TYR A 530 4.33 -20.98 3.30
CA TYR A 530 3.92 -20.02 4.32
C TYR A 530 4.79 -18.77 4.27
N PHE A 531 4.15 -17.60 4.35
CA PHE A 531 4.81 -16.30 4.43
C PHE A 531 4.75 -15.77 5.86
N PHE A 532 5.83 -15.12 6.28
CA PHE A 532 5.90 -14.48 7.58
C PHE A 532 4.83 -13.40 7.73
N LYS A 533 4.02 -13.49 8.79
CA LYS A 533 2.96 -12.52 9.09
C LYS A 533 3.47 -11.47 10.07
N HIS A 534 3.78 -11.88 11.30
CA HIS A 534 4.26 -11.00 12.36
C HIS A 534 4.85 -11.76 13.54
N PHE A 535 5.54 -11.06 14.41
CA PHE A 535 5.89 -11.53 15.75
C PHE A 535 4.78 -11.18 16.75
N ASP A 536 4.32 -12.16 17.53
CA ASP A 536 3.39 -11.99 18.65
C ASP A 536 4.20 -11.89 19.96
N PRO A 537 4.40 -10.67 20.52
CA PRO A 537 5.19 -10.49 21.72
C PRO A 537 4.54 -11.07 22.98
N HIS A 538 3.22 -11.30 22.97
CA HIS A 538 2.51 -11.85 24.13
C HIS A 538 2.76 -13.34 24.28
N ARG A 539 2.80 -14.05 23.15
CA ARG A 539 3.05 -15.49 23.11
C ARG A 539 4.51 -15.85 22.86
N ASN A 540 5.32 -14.86 22.48
CA ASN A 540 6.71 -15.03 22.07
C ASN A 540 6.83 -16.07 20.95
N ASP A 541 5.96 -15.95 19.95
CA ASP A 541 5.95 -16.79 18.76
C ASP A 541 5.89 -15.95 17.48
N TYR A 542 6.34 -16.54 16.38
CA TYR A 542 6.27 -15.94 15.04
C TYR A 542 5.12 -16.56 14.28
N VAL A 543 4.21 -15.73 13.79
CA VAL A 543 3.02 -16.14 13.06
C VAL A 543 3.29 -16.08 11.57
N PHE A 544 2.90 -17.13 10.88
CA PHE A 544 2.93 -17.27 9.43
C PHE A 544 1.51 -17.50 8.91
N TYR A 545 1.26 -17.14 7.65
CA TYR A 545 0.02 -17.49 6.96
C TYR A 545 0.31 -18.36 5.75
N ARG A 546 -0.59 -19.30 5.46
CA ARG A 546 -0.48 -20.18 4.30
C ARG A 546 -0.78 -19.38 3.05
N VAL A 547 0.16 -19.27 2.13
CA VAL A 547 0.02 -18.38 0.96
C VAL A 547 -1.23 -18.72 0.16
N TYR A 548 -1.44 -20.00 -0.13
CA TYR A 548 -2.55 -20.44 -0.96
C TYR A 548 -3.91 -20.42 -0.24
N LYS A 549 -3.94 -20.26 1.09
CA LYS A 549 -5.14 -20.16 1.93
C LYS A 549 -4.87 -19.24 3.13
N PRO A 550 -4.87 -17.91 2.95
CA PRO A 550 -4.39 -16.96 3.95
C PRO A 550 -5.08 -16.99 5.32
N GLU A 551 -6.26 -17.59 5.41
CA GLU A 551 -7.01 -17.87 6.64
C GLU A 551 -6.32 -18.92 7.53
N GLU A 552 -5.52 -19.83 6.96
CA GLU A 552 -4.76 -20.83 7.70
C GLU A 552 -3.43 -20.23 8.17
N THR A 553 -3.09 -20.45 9.45
CA THR A 553 -1.88 -19.89 10.06
C THR A 553 -1.03 -20.98 10.71
N LEU A 554 0.27 -20.73 10.77
CA LEU A 554 1.27 -21.56 11.42
C LEU A 554 2.02 -20.69 12.45
N ARG A 555 2.37 -21.26 13.60
CA ARG A 555 3.11 -20.55 14.65
C ARG A 555 4.46 -21.24 14.88
N ALA A 556 5.54 -20.48 14.79
CA ALA A 556 6.88 -20.92 15.11
C ALA A 556 7.29 -20.41 16.50
N SER A 557 7.65 -21.33 17.39
CA SER A 557 8.04 -21.10 18.77
C SER A 557 9.28 -21.92 19.11
N ALA A 558 9.78 -21.82 20.35
CA ALA A 558 10.89 -22.66 20.80
C ALA A 558 10.56 -24.17 20.80
N GLN A 559 9.27 -24.54 20.80
CA GLN A 559 8.81 -25.94 20.77
C GLN A 559 8.34 -26.38 19.38
N GLU A 560 7.66 -25.50 18.64
CA GLU A 560 7.11 -25.78 17.30
C GLU A 560 7.95 -25.06 16.25
N TYR A 561 8.55 -25.78 15.30
CA TYR A 561 9.51 -25.22 14.32
C TYR A 561 10.68 -24.44 14.97
N PRO A 562 11.44 -25.07 15.88
CA PRO A 562 12.50 -24.39 16.66
C PRO A 562 13.57 -23.75 15.78
N ILE A 563 13.91 -24.35 14.63
CA ILE A 563 14.91 -23.80 13.69
C ILE A 563 14.43 -22.45 13.11
N VAL A 564 13.15 -22.37 12.72
CA VAL A 564 12.55 -21.14 12.18
C VAL A 564 12.52 -20.06 13.26
N PHE A 565 12.16 -20.44 14.49
CA PHE A 565 12.14 -19.55 15.65
C PHE A 565 13.54 -19.00 15.99
N GLU A 566 14.56 -19.86 16.04
CA GLU A 566 15.96 -19.46 16.29
C GLU A 566 16.49 -18.54 15.20
N GLN A 567 16.23 -18.86 13.93
CA GLN A 567 16.58 -18.03 12.79
C GLN A 567 15.96 -16.63 12.92
N LEU A 568 14.64 -16.52 13.09
CA LEU A 568 13.98 -15.21 13.21
C LEU A 568 14.48 -14.40 14.41
N ASN A 569 14.74 -15.03 15.57
CA ASN A 569 15.36 -14.35 16.70
C ASN A 569 16.74 -13.79 16.36
N ALA A 570 17.59 -14.57 15.69
CA ALA A 570 18.90 -14.11 15.27
C ALA A 570 18.81 -12.89 14.35
N PHE A 571 17.85 -12.88 13.41
CA PHE A 571 17.61 -11.72 12.55
C PHE A 571 17.11 -10.50 13.32
N TYR A 572 16.19 -10.68 14.27
CA TYR A 572 15.69 -9.60 15.12
C TYR A 572 16.79 -9.00 16.00
N GLU A 573 17.69 -9.83 16.53
CA GLU A 573 18.86 -9.40 17.30
C GLU A 573 19.84 -8.59 16.44
N LEU A 574 20.12 -9.02 15.20
CA LEU A 574 20.99 -8.29 14.27
C LEU A 574 20.54 -6.84 14.03
N LEU A 575 19.23 -6.60 14.06
CA LEU A 575 18.63 -5.30 13.80
C LEU A 575 18.23 -4.54 15.08
N ASP A 576 18.50 -5.08 16.27
CA ASP A 576 18.08 -4.57 17.58
C ASP A 576 16.56 -4.31 17.62
N LEU A 577 15.77 -5.31 17.20
CA LEU A 577 14.32 -5.21 17.02
C LEU A 577 13.49 -5.69 18.21
N HIS A 578 14.07 -6.51 19.11
CA HIS A 578 13.39 -6.85 20.35
C HIS A 578 13.19 -5.60 21.21
N GLN A 579 12.00 -5.44 21.79
CA GLN A 579 11.85 -4.50 22.89
C GLN A 579 12.77 -4.99 24.00
N LYS A 580 13.77 -4.18 24.41
CA LYS A 580 14.43 -4.42 25.68
C LYS A 580 13.34 -4.35 26.74
N ALA A 581 12.88 -5.51 27.21
CA ALA A 581 12.15 -5.58 28.46
C ALA A 581 13.01 -4.84 29.48
N ASP A 582 12.43 -3.82 30.11
CA ASP A 582 13.07 -3.01 31.12
C ASP A 582 13.66 -3.96 32.17
N ARG A 583 14.98 -4.19 32.13
CA ARG A 583 15.71 -5.05 33.07
C ARG A 583 15.81 -4.40 34.47
N SER A 584 14.89 -3.50 34.80
CA SER A 584 14.80 -2.76 36.04
C SER A 584 13.91 -3.42 37.09
N ASN A 585 13.22 -4.52 36.78
CA ASN A 585 12.32 -5.23 37.72
C ASN A 585 12.74 -6.66 38.10
N LEU A 586 14.00 -7.04 37.88
CA LEU A 586 14.58 -8.25 38.47
C LEU A 586 15.90 -7.90 39.16
N SER A 587 15.79 -7.31 40.35
CA SER A 587 16.83 -7.26 41.37
C SER A 587 16.33 -7.86 42.67
#